data_AF-A0A937KX84-F1
#
_entry.id   AF-A0A937KX84-F1
#
_cell.length_a   1.000
_cell.length_b   1.000
_cell.length_c   1.000
_cell.angle_alpha   90.00
_cell.angle_beta   90.00
_cell.angle_gamma   90.00
#
_symmetry.space_group_name_H-M   'P 1'
#
loop_
_entity.id
_entity.type
_entity.pdbx_description
1 polymer ?
#
loop_
_entity_poly.entity_id
_entity_poly.type
_entity_poly.pdbx_seq_one_letter_code
_entity_poly.pdbx_strand_id
1 'polypeptide(L)'
;MPKINNLDEAAEAVLDAQQQKHRLELRGLGTKTGIGNQPVYDACLDVSAMQGIVDYQPEELVLTVRAGTTLSAVEAALDKANQMLAFEPADLSALLKSKSTGTIGGVLATNLSGPRRLTAGAARDFLLGFDAVSGRGERFKSGGRVMKNVT
;
A
#
# COMPACT_ATOMS: atom_id res chain seq x y z
N MET A 1 -14.97 -2.34 -12.23
CA MET A 1 -13.66 -2.96 -11.94
C MET A 1 -13.89 -3.89 -10.76
N PRO A 2 -13.61 -5.20 -10.90
CA PRO A 2 -13.73 -6.11 -9.77
C PRO A 2 -12.75 -5.68 -8.68
N LYS A 3 -13.25 -5.56 -7.46
CA LYS A 3 -12.45 -5.24 -6.28
C LYS A 3 -12.07 -6.54 -5.59
N ILE A 4 -10.83 -6.62 -5.16
CA ILE A 4 -10.36 -7.77 -4.37
C ILE A 4 -10.25 -7.43 -2.89
N ASN A 5 -10.51 -8.43 -2.04
CA ASN A 5 -10.56 -8.30 -0.59
C ASN A 5 -9.38 -8.99 0.11
N ASN A 6 -8.70 -9.92 -0.57
CA ASN A 6 -7.62 -10.71 -0.01
C ASN A 6 -6.57 -11.09 -1.08
N LEU A 7 -5.48 -11.73 -0.64
CA LEU A 7 -4.38 -12.12 -1.51
C LEU A 7 -4.67 -13.40 -2.34
N ASP A 8 -5.79 -14.11 -2.11
CA ASP A 8 -6.14 -15.33 -2.87
C ASP A 8 -6.79 -14.88 -4.17
N GLU A 9 -7.76 -13.98 -4.05
CA GLU A 9 -8.36 -13.26 -5.18
C GLU A 9 -7.30 -12.50 -5.99
N ALA A 10 -6.26 -11.95 -5.34
CA ALA A 10 -5.13 -11.33 -6.05
C ALA A 10 -4.32 -12.34 -6.86
N ALA A 11 -4.07 -13.53 -6.31
CA ALA A 11 -3.33 -14.60 -7.00
C ALA A 11 -4.12 -15.12 -8.20
N GLU A 12 -5.41 -15.38 -8.02
CA GLU A 12 -6.32 -15.78 -9.10
C GLU A 12 -6.34 -14.75 -10.23
N ALA A 13 -6.52 -13.46 -9.91
CA ALA A 13 -6.53 -12.39 -10.90
C ALA A 13 -5.20 -12.27 -11.69
N VAL A 14 -4.06 -12.52 -11.04
CA VAL A 14 -2.76 -12.53 -11.71
C VAL A 14 -2.66 -13.73 -12.65
N LEU A 15 -3.06 -14.93 -12.22
CA LEU A 15 -3.03 -16.13 -13.05
C LEU A 15 -3.95 -16.01 -14.26
N ASP A 16 -5.16 -15.47 -14.09
CA ASP A 16 -6.10 -15.22 -15.18
C ASP A 16 -5.53 -14.23 -16.20
N ALA A 17 -4.92 -13.14 -15.74
CA ALA A 17 -4.27 -12.17 -16.62
C ALA A 17 -3.09 -12.79 -17.38
N GLN A 18 -2.32 -13.69 -16.74
CA GLN A 18 -1.24 -14.42 -17.41
C GLN A 18 -1.77 -15.35 -18.51
N GLN A 19 -2.82 -16.14 -18.22
CA GLN A 19 -3.44 -17.03 -19.21
C GLN A 19 -3.96 -16.25 -20.43
N GLN A 20 -4.54 -15.08 -20.20
CA GLN A 20 -5.08 -14.20 -21.23
C GLN A 20 -4.01 -13.33 -21.91
N LYS A 21 -2.75 -13.35 -21.42
CA LYS A 21 -1.65 -12.46 -21.84
C LYS A 21 -2.02 -10.98 -21.74
N HIS A 22 -2.79 -10.62 -20.72
CA HIS A 22 -3.25 -9.27 -20.45
C HIS A 22 -2.24 -8.48 -19.60
N ARG A 23 -2.03 -7.23 -19.97
CA ARG A 23 -1.34 -6.24 -19.13
C ARG A 23 -2.29 -5.81 -18.02
N LEU A 24 -1.99 -6.24 -16.80
CA LEU A 24 -2.80 -5.99 -15.62
C LEU A 24 -2.33 -4.70 -14.91
N GLU A 25 -3.22 -3.73 -14.78
CA GLU A 25 -3.01 -2.57 -13.91
C GLU A 25 -3.24 -2.94 -12.45
N LEU A 26 -2.36 -2.51 -11.54
CA LEU A 26 -2.61 -2.54 -10.10
C LEU A 26 -3.07 -1.17 -9.63
N ARG A 27 -4.27 -1.07 -9.04
CA ARG A 27 -4.86 0.21 -8.66
C ARG A 27 -5.41 0.19 -7.22
N GLY A 28 -4.91 1.09 -6.38
CA GLY A 28 -5.55 1.45 -5.12
C GLY A 28 -6.70 2.44 -5.34
N LEU A 29 -6.68 3.58 -4.64
CA LEU A 29 -7.68 4.64 -4.87
C LEU A 29 -7.45 5.49 -6.14
N GLY A 30 -6.45 5.14 -6.96
CA GLY A 30 -6.18 5.82 -8.23
C GLY A 30 -5.80 7.30 -8.10
N THR A 31 -5.35 7.76 -6.93
CA THR A 31 -5.12 9.19 -6.65
C THR A 31 -3.93 9.80 -7.40
N LYS A 32 -3.12 8.97 -8.05
CA LYS A 32 -1.87 9.34 -8.72
C LYS A 32 -1.82 8.89 -10.18
N THR A 33 -2.95 8.46 -10.74
CA THR A 33 -3.02 7.96 -12.13
C THR A 33 -2.60 9.02 -13.13
N GLY A 34 -2.83 10.30 -12.87
CA GLY A 34 -2.40 11.41 -13.74
C GLY A 34 -0.89 11.69 -13.79
N ILE A 35 -0.05 10.94 -13.08
CA ILE A 35 1.41 11.13 -13.08
C ILE A 35 2.06 10.21 -14.11
N GLY A 36 2.91 10.80 -14.97
CA GLY A 36 3.72 10.06 -15.93
C GLY A 36 2.94 9.53 -17.14
N ASN A 37 3.59 8.70 -17.95
CA ASN A 37 2.96 8.04 -19.08
C ASN A 37 2.17 6.83 -18.60
N GLN A 38 0.88 6.78 -18.90
CA GLN A 38 0.07 5.60 -18.62
C GLN A 38 0.25 4.55 -19.72
N PRO A 39 0.68 3.32 -19.37
CA PRO A 39 0.60 2.20 -20.29
C PRO A 39 -0.86 1.91 -20.65
N VAL A 40 -1.06 1.31 -21.83
CA VAL A 40 -2.34 0.68 -22.14
C VAL A 40 -2.43 -0.63 -21.38
N TYR A 41 -3.43 -0.75 -20.52
CA TYR A 41 -3.74 -1.95 -19.77
C TYR A 41 -4.97 -2.64 -20.35
N ASP A 42 -4.97 -3.97 -20.33
CA ASP A 42 -6.07 -4.80 -20.83
C ASP A 42 -7.06 -5.11 -19.69
N ALA A 43 -6.59 -5.10 -18.44
CA ALA A 43 -7.38 -5.31 -17.23
C ALA A 43 -6.87 -4.46 -16.06
N CYS A 44 -7.69 -4.29 -15.02
CA CYS A 44 -7.36 -3.54 -13.81
C CYS A 44 -7.77 -4.31 -12.57
N LEU A 45 -6.80 -4.52 -11.66
CA LEU A 45 -6.97 -5.13 -10.35
C LEU A 45 -7.10 -4.04 -9.29
N ASP A 46 -8.32 -3.83 -8.80
CA ASP A 46 -8.63 -2.83 -7.78
C ASP A 46 -8.42 -3.40 -6.37
N VAL A 47 -7.38 -2.92 -5.68
CA VAL A 47 -7.04 -3.31 -4.30
C VAL A 47 -7.66 -2.40 -3.24
N SER A 48 -8.50 -1.44 -3.63
CA SER A 48 -9.09 -0.46 -2.70
C SER A 48 -10.02 -1.06 -1.66
N ALA A 49 -10.54 -2.28 -1.87
CA ALA A 49 -11.37 -2.98 -0.89
C ALA A 49 -10.55 -3.71 0.19
N MET A 50 -9.24 -3.91 -0.01
CA MET A 50 -8.33 -4.51 0.99
C MET A 50 -8.04 -3.51 2.12
N GLN A 51 -9.04 -3.21 2.95
CA GLN A 51 -8.96 -2.19 4.00
C GLN A 51 -8.91 -2.80 5.40
N GLY A 52 -8.40 -2.01 6.34
CA GLY A 52 -8.45 -2.28 7.76
C GLY A 52 -7.08 -2.52 8.37
N ILE A 53 -7.01 -2.18 9.65
CA ILE A 53 -5.89 -2.50 10.53
C ILE A 53 -6.02 -3.97 10.92
N VAL A 54 -4.96 -4.73 10.70
CA VAL A 54 -4.87 -6.15 11.05
C VAL A 54 -4.40 -6.30 12.50
N ASP A 55 -3.40 -5.52 12.88
CA ASP A 55 -2.79 -5.51 14.20
C ASP A 55 -2.19 -4.14 14.48
N TYR A 56 -2.34 -3.63 15.70
CA TYR A 56 -1.73 -2.37 16.12
C TYR A 56 -1.31 -2.47 17.58
N GLN A 57 -0.01 -2.34 17.82
CA GLN A 57 0.63 -2.41 19.12
C GLN A 57 1.32 -1.06 19.39
N PRO A 58 0.61 -0.09 20.00
CA PRO A 58 1.13 1.26 20.21
C PRO A 58 2.41 1.29 21.05
N GLU A 59 2.49 0.45 22.08
CA GLU A 59 3.69 0.32 22.94
C GLU A 59 4.94 -0.15 22.18
N GLU A 60 4.77 -0.98 21.15
CA GLU A 60 5.86 -1.48 20.32
C GLU A 60 6.10 -0.61 19.07
N LEU A 61 5.27 0.42 18.84
CA LEU A 61 5.27 1.25 17.62
C LEU A 61 5.12 0.43 16.34
N VAL A 62 4.35 -0.66 16.38
CA VAL A 62 4.12 -1.57 15.25
C VAL A 62 2.67 -1.51 14.79
N LEU A 63 2.48 -1.27 13.49
CA LEU A 63 1.20 -1.27 12.82
C LEU A 63 1.21 -2.20 11.61
N THR A 64 0.30 -3.18 11.59
CA THR A 64 0.02 -4.04 10.42
C THR A 64 -1.32 -3.64 9.82
N VAL A 65 -1.31 -3.28 8.54
CA VAL A 65 -2.49 -2.77 7.81
C VAL A 65 -2.61 -3.42 6.44
N ARG A 66 -3.85 -3.54 5.95
CA ARG A 66 -4.08 -3.97 4.57
C ARG A 66 -3.76 -2.83 3.58
N ALA A 67 -3.24 -3.17 2.40
CA ALA A 67 -2.70 -2.21 1.43
C ALA A 67 -3.71 -1.16 0.91
N GLY A 68 -4.99 -1.50 0.90
CA GLY A 68 -6.09 -0.61 0.51
C GLY A 68 -6.54 0.34 1.62
N THR A 69 -6.06 0.21 2.85
CA THR A 69 -6.42 1.09 3.98
C THR A 69 -6.06 2.53 3.64
N THR A 70 -7.02 3.45 3.79
CA THR A 70 -6.80 4.86 3.47
C THR A 70 -5.79 5.47 4.42
N LEU A 71 -5.00 6.43 3.93
CA LEU A 71 -4.04 7.14 4.77
C LEU A 71 -4.75 7.84 5.95
N SER A 72 -5.90 8.44 5.69
CA SER A 72 -6.74 9.07 6.73
C SER A 72 -7.22 8.11 7.82
N ALA A 73 -7.51 6.84 7.48
CA ALA A 73 -7.91 5.85 8.46
C ALA A 73 -6.73 5.39 9.33
N VAL A 74 -5.53 5.33 8.75
CA VAL A 74 -4.28 5.06 9.48
C VAL A 74 -3.99 6.21 10.44
N GLU A 75 -3.97 7.45 9.96
CA GLU A 75 -3.73 8.64 10.78
C GLU A 75 -4.73 8.74 11.93
N ALA A 76 -6.03 8.58 11.65
CA ALA A 76 -7.06 8.60 12.69
C ALA A 76 -6.93 7.48 13.74
N ALA A 77 -6.28 6.35 13.42
CA ALA A 77 -6.00 5.30 14.38
C ALA A 77 -4.76 5.60 15.23
N LEU A 78 -3.73 6.20 14.63
CA LEU A 78 -2.52 6.63 15.32
C LEU A 78 -2.81 7.79 16.28
N ASP A 79 -3.64 8.75 15.86
CA ASP A 79 -4.03 9.92 16.66
C ASP A 79 -4.72 9.51 17.98
N LYS A 80 -5.50 8.41 17.97
CA LYS A 80 -6.14 7.87 19.20
C LYS A 80 -5.12 7.43 20.26
N ALA A 81 -3.91 7.09 19.85
CA ALA A 81 -2.80 6.74 20.74
C ALA A 81 -1.80 7.89 20.91
N ASN A 82 -2.12 9.10 20.40
CA ASN A 82 -1.21 10.24 20.34
C ASN A 82 0.11 9.92 19.60
N GLN A 83 0.00 9.13 18.52
CA GLN A 83 1.12 8.70 17.67
C GLN A 83 0.93 9.24 16.25
N MET A 84 2.00 9.15 15.46
CA MET A 84 2.01 9.53 14.05
C MET A 84 2.85 8.54 13.24
N LEU A 85 2.69 8.56 11.91
CA LEU A 85 3.65 7.91 11.03
C LEU A 85 5.03 8.55 11.20
N ALA A 86 6.08 7.74 11.16
CA ALA A 86 7.45 8.22 11.25
C ALA A 86 7.90 9.04 10.01
N PHE A 87 7.12 8.96 8.92
CA PHE A 87 7.26 9.72 7.69
C PHE A 87 5.96 10.51 7.41
N GLU A 88 5.99 11.45 6.46
CA GLU A 88 4.86 12.38 6.21
C GLU A 88 4.45 12.35 4.73
N PRO A 89 3.65 11.36 4.29
CA PRO A 89 3.23 11.28 2.90
C PRO A 89 2.57 12.59 2.46
N ALA A 90 3.08 13.20 1.39
CA ALA A 90 2.52 14.45 0.90
C ALA A 90 1.07 14.26 0.45
N ASP A 91 0.17 15.13 0.90
CA ASP A 91 -1.17 15.19 0.35
C ASP A 91 -1.14 15.84 -1.04
N LEU A 92 -1.27 15.01 -2.07
CA LEU A 92 -1.33 15.46 -3.46
C LEU A 92 -2.77 15.58 -3.98
N SER A 93 -3.79 15.39 -3.14
CA SER A 93 -5.19 15.34 -3.54
C SER A 93 -5.63 16.64 -4.24
N ALA A 94 -5.27 17.80 -3.68
CA ALA A 94 -5.57 19.10 -4.28
C ALA A 94 -4.85 19.30 -5.63
N LEU A 95 -3.55 18.97 -5.68
CA LEU A 95 -2.72 19.13 -6.89
C LEU A 95 -3.21 18.23 -8.04
N LEU A 96 -3.59 17.00 -7.71
CA LEU A 96 -3.99 15.98 -8.69
C LEU A 96 -5.51 15.88 -8.86
N LYS A 97 -6.28 16.80 -8.25
CA LYS A 97 -7.75 16.83 -8.26
C LYS A 97 -8.38 15.48 -7.85
N SER A 98 -7.78 14.82 -6.87
CA SER A 98 -8.26 13.57 -6.30
C SER A 98 -9.18 13.82 -5.11
N LYS A 99 -10.16 12.93 -4.90
CA LYS A 99 -11.10 12.98 -3.76
C LYS A 99 -10.54 12.35 -2.47
N SER A 100 -9.30 11.85 -2.51
CA SER A 100 -8.66 11.14 -1.40
C SER A 100 -7.15 11.36 -1.41
N THR A 101 -6.52 11.25 -0.24
CA THR A 101 -5.07 11.28 -0.05
C THR A 101 -4.38 9.97 -0.49
N GLY A 102 -5.16 8.91 -0.71
CA GLY A 102 -4.70 7.60 -1.18
C GLY A 102 -4.71 6.54 -0.10
N THR A 103 -4.02 5.43 -0.36
CA THR A 103 -3.91 4.29 0.55
C THR A 103 -2.47 4.12 1.03
N ILE A 104 -2.30 3.45 2.18
CA ILE A 104 -0.96 3.14 2.71
C ILE A 104 -0.13 2.29 1.72
N GLY A 105 -0.76 1.35 1.01
CA GLY A 105 -0.10 0.58 -0.04
C GLY A 105 0.36 1.45 -1.21
N GLY A 106 -0.44 2.46 -1.60
CA GLY A 106 -0.05 3.42 -2.63
C GLY A 106 1.09 4.33 -2.19
N VAL A 107 1.13 4.72 -0.91
CA VAL A 107 2.24 5.48 -0.33
C VAL A 107 3.54 4.69 -0.38
N LEU A 108 3.52 3.41 0.02
CA LEU A 108 4.69 2.53 -0.02
C LEU A 108 5.13 2.22 -1.46
N ALA A 109 4.19 1.90 -2.35
CA ALA A 109 4.48 1.62 -3.76
C ALA A 109 5.13 2.81 -4.49
N THR A 110 4.83 4.04 -4.05
CA THR A 110 5.42 5.27 -4.60
C THR A 110 6.55 5.84 -3.73
N ASN A 111 6.88 5.18 -2.62
CA ASN A 111 7.82 5.63 -1.59
C ASN A 111 7.64 7.11 -1.19
N LEU A 112 6.38 7.55 -1.09
CA LEU A 112 6.01 8.95 -0.83
C LEU A 112 6.29 9.30 0.64
N SER A 113 7.47 9.87 0.90
CA SER A 113 8.03 9.97 2.26
C SER A 113 7.84 11.33 2.94
N GLY A 114 7.65 12.40 2.17
CA GLY A 114 7.50 13.75 2.73
C GLY A 114 8.78 14.54 2.99
N PRO A 115 8.65 15.77 3.51
CA PRO A 115 9.76 16.69 3.76
C PRO A 115 10.69 16.22 4.89
N ARG A 116 10.17 15.56 5.94
CA ARG A 116 10.99 14.97 7.02
C ARG A 116 11.90 13.82 6.56
N ARG A 117 11.87 13.41 5.29
CA ARG A 117 12.73 12.33 4.79
C ARG A 117 14.21 12.54 5.09
N LEU A 118 14.70 13.78 5.09
CA LEU A 118 16.11 14.10 5.35
C LEU A 118 16.55 13.76 6.78
N THR A 119 15.65 13.84 7.76
CA THR A 119 15.95 13.65 9.18
C THR A 119 15.36 12.37 9.76
N ALA A 120 14.19 11.95 9.30
CA ALA A 120 13.48 10.78 9.79
C ALA A 120 13.71 9.53 8.92
N GLY A 121 13.93 9.68 7.61
CA GLY A 121 14.02 8.56 6.67
C GLY A 121 12.83 8.45 5.71
N ALA A 122 12.94 7.53 4.75
CA ALA A 122 11.92 7.30 3.74
C ALA A 122 10.82 6.34 4.22
N ALA A 123 9.65 6.37 3.58
CA ALA A 123 8.52 5.48 3.92
C ALA A 123 8.93 3.99 3.90
N ARG A 124 9.76 3.58 2.92
CA ARG A 124 10.30 2.22 2.84
C ARG A 124 11.23 1.84 4.01
N ASP A 125 11.87 2.80 4.66
CA ASP A 125 12.84 2.54 5.74
C ASP A 125 12.10 2.11 7.03
N PHE A 126 10.79 2.37 7.11
CA PHE A 126 9.90 1.97 8.19
C PHE A 126 9.03 0.75 7.87
N LEU A 127 9.22 0.13 6.71
CA LEU A 127 8.50 -1.09 6.33
C LEU A 127 9.21 -2.32 6.92
N LEU A 128 8.64 -2.88 7.99
CA LEU A 128 9.22 -4.05 8.68
C LEU A 128 9.03 -5.37 7.89
N GLY A 129 7.91 -5.49 7.18
CA GLY A 129 7.61 -6.65 6.35
C GLY A 129 6.26 -6.54 5.64
N PHE A 130 5.99 -7.47 4.74
CA PHE A 130 4.76 -7.51 3.96
C PHE A 130 4.42 -8.93 3.47
N ASP A 131 3.13 -9.14 3.22
CA ASP A 131 2.59 -10.28 2.49
C ASP A 131 2.17 -9.80 1.08
N ALA A 132 2.56 -10.50 0.03
CA ALA A 132 2.29 -10.09 -1.35
C ALA A 132 2.07 -11.28 -2.29
N VAL A 133 1.59 -10.98 -3.50
CA VAL A 133 1.47 -11.90 -4.62
C VAL A 133 2.43 -11.44 -5.71
N SER A 134 3.23 -12.37 -6.24
CA SER A 134 4.17 -12.11 -7.33
C SER A 134 3.46 -12.08 -8.69
N GLY A 135 4.15 -11.61 -9.73
CA GLY A 135 3.64 -11.68 -11.11
C GLY A 135 3.44 -13.11 -11.65
N ARG A 136 3.79 -14.14 -10.88
CA ARG A 136 3.53 -15.56 -11.18
C ARG A 136 2.30 -16.12 -10.45
N GLY A 137 1.55 -15.26 -9.73
CA GLY A 137 0.43 -15.69 -8.89
C GLY A 137 0.87 -16.36 -7.58
N GLU A 138 2.15 -16.33 -7.23
CA GLU A 138 2.68 -16.97 -6.02
C GLU A 138 2.61 -16.01 -4.84
N ARG A 139 2.04 -16.48 -3.72
CA ARG A 139 2.09 -15.75 -2.45
C ARG A 139 3.49 -15.86 -1.85
N PHE A 140 3.99 -14.73 -1.36
CA PHE A 140 5.25 -14.67 -0.64
C PHE A 140 5.19 -13.67 0.49
N LYS A 141 6.11 -13.83 1.45
CA LYS A 141 6.30 -12.93 2.58
C LYS A 141 7.73 -12.44 2.57
N SER A 142 7.94 -11.21 3.01
CA SER A 142 9.27 -10.64 3.20
C SER A 142 9.30 -9.79 4.45
N GLY A 143 10.44 -9.77 5.14
CA GLY A 143 10.60 -9.09 6.42
C GLY A 143 9.94 -9.82 7.59
N GLY A 144 9.78 -9.11 8.71
CA GLY A 144 9.26 -9.67 9.95
C GLY A 144 8.86 -8.58 10.94
N ARG A 145 8.10 -8.92 11.98
CA ARG A 145 7.62 -7.94 12.99
C ARG A 145 8.71 -7.45 13.94
N VAL A 146 9.88 -8.08 13.93
CA VAL A 146 10.99 -7.79 14.86
C VAL A 146 12.15 -7.13 14.13
N MET A 147 12.68 -6.05 14.73
CA MET A 147 13.93 -5.40 14.31
C MET A 147 15.16 -6.31 14.39
N LYS A 148 15.09 -7.41 15.17
CA LYS A 148 16.16 -8.39 15.32
C LYS A 148 15.78 -9.69 14.62
N ASN A 149 15.98 -9.72 13.31
CA ASN A 149 16.01 -10.98 12.57
C ASN A 149 17.41 -11.57 12.73
N VAL A 150 17.61 -12.39 13.78
CA VAL A 150 18.85 -13.16 13.95
C VAL A 150 18.72 -14.41 13.10
N THR A 151 19.57 -14.54 12.09
CA THR A 151 19.72 -15.75 11.26
C THR A 151 20.41 -16.85 12.04
#